data_AF-A0A3L7NSY7-F1
#
_entry.id   AF-A0A3L7NSY7-F1
#
_cell.length_a   1.000
_cell.length_b   1.000
_cell.length_c   1.000
_cell.angle_alpha   90.00
_cell.angle_beta   90.00
_cell.angle_gamma   90.00
#
_symmetry.space_group_name_H-M   'P 1'
#
loop_
_entity.id
_entity.type
_entity.pdbx_description
1 polymer ?
#
loop_
_entity_poly.entity_id
_entity_poly.type
_entity_poly.pdbx_seq_one_letter_code
_entity_poly.pdbx_strand_id
1 'polypeptide(L)'
;KEFFRKAGDEDKAVLVVFNQCLLPEDEPYWPIWLDTFCRETHIHPDAVYLAPADRRAAEELRLPFYERPIPDRFAGSPTDLPTVSPAVNNTPRNLSADLANLKFREIRMRTLSGSLRELIHPQRGIPGYLRELRVSSDDLAKTANRLSMDSVVQVRNWPAPANAALVAEIREWWKARQEGWARRINSTYTVVGNGILWPFRAARRALQGDAIPTMHEYRVREWAAILMVVEELFDKLQWMSESGNEIIRTRIAAVLKGEARADLLNLLKQKHEAVNFDDELRQLVDEQMLKFEKSKPDLFGMYRQLNNISAAVRPMTSVVLFSIGFGPAGELVAPMLGHAAASAVIHVVADVAGGATAAIAGEAAVSSAAGSGVGMLQAWFHSLQASFTQRRASWLTSLIHNELLRDLPAELRSAATLSNSAAFLEVQKCVAELEGIGLTSAYNA
;
A
#
# COMPACT_ATOMS: atom_id res chain seq x y z
N LYS A 1 -17.24 17.24 37.01
CA LYS A 1 -16.73 18.50 36.43
C LYS A 1 -16.73 18.47 34.89
N GLU A 2 -16.19 17.44 34.24
CA GLU A 2 -16.19 17.33 32.76
C GLU A 2 -17.58 17.41 32.13
N PHE A 3 -18.59 16.76 32.73
CA PHE A 3 -19.98 16.86 32.27
C PHE A 3 -20.48 18.32 32.16
N PHE A 4 -20.19 19.13 33.19
CA PHE A 4 -20.61 20.54 33.22
C PHE A 4 -19.78 21.42 32.30
N ARG A 5 -18.48 21.14 32.12
CA ARG A 5 -17.66 21.81 31.08
C ARG A 5 -18.22 21.57 29.70
N LYS A 6 -18.55 20.32 29.36
CA LYS A 6 -19.18 19.99 28.08
C LYS A 6 -20.53 20.69 27.92
N ALA A 7 -21.31 20.79 28.99
CA ALA A 7 -22.58 21.53 28.97
C ALA A 7 -22.40 23.04 28.77
N GLY A 8 -21.36 23.64 29.36
CA GLY A 8 -21.00 25.04 29.15
C GLY A 8 -20.51 25.31 27.73
N ASP A 9 -19.60 24.47 27.22
CA ASP A 9 -19.08 24.57 25.84
C ASP A 9 -20.21 24.42 24.79
N GLU A 10 -21.24 23.62 25.07
CA GLU A 10 -22.45 23.45 24.23
C GLU A 10 -23.56 24.49 24.50
N ASP A 11 -23.32 25.47 25.39
CA ASP A 11 -24.27 26.53 25.79
C ASP A 11 -25.66 25.97 26.19
N LYS A 12 -25.64 24.93 27.03
CA LYS A 12 -26.86 24.32 27.59
C LYS A 12 -27.52 25.25 28.59
N ALA A 13 -28.85 25.19 28.66
CA ALA A 13 -29.58 25.85 29.74
C ALA A 13 -29.33 25.14 31.07
N VAL A 14 -28.95 25.93 32.07
CA VAL A 14 -28.58 25.43 33.40
C VAL A 14 -29.26 26.29 34.47
N LEU A 15 -30.04 25.63 35.32
CA LEU A 15 -30.56 26.22 36.54
C LEU A 15 -29.68 25.75 37.70
N VAL A 16 -29.19 26.68 38.50
CA VAL A 16 -28.35 26.37 39.65
C VAL A 16 -29.19 26.43 40.91
N VAL A 17 -29.18 25.33 41.69
CA VAL A 17 -29.84 25.25 42.98
C VAL A 17 -28.78 25.01 44.04
N PHE A 18 -28.56 25.98 44.92
CA PHE A 18 -27.79 25.77 46.15
C PHE A 18 -28.75 25.21 47.20
N ASN A 19 -28.60 23.92 47.49
CA ASN A 19 -29.42 23.22 48.46
C ASN A 19 -28.74 23.23 49.84
N GLN A 20 -29.55 23.15 50.90
CA GLN A 20 -29.10 23.15 52.30
C GLN A 20 -28.37 24.42 52.73
N CYS A 21 -28.77 25.58 52.21
CA CYS A 21 -28.21 26.85 52.67
C CYS A 21 -28.70 27.19 54.08
N LEU A 22 -27.80 27.64 54.94
CA LEU A 22 -28.09 28.23 56.24
C LEU A 22 -28.36 29.73 56.05
N LEU A 23 -29.60 30.10 55.77
CA LEU A 23 -29.97 31.51 55.60
C LEU A 23 -30.27 32.16 56.97
N PRO A 24 -29.79 33.39 57.25
CA PRO A 24 -29.11 34.34 56.35
C PRO A 24 -27.56 34.22 56.31
N GLU A 25 -26.97 33.28 57.05
CA GLU A 25 -25.51 33.14 57.23
C GLU A 25 -24.76 32.86 55.92
N ASP A 26 -25.38 32.10 55.00
CA ASP A 26 -24.83 31.72 53.70
C ASP A 26 -25.07 32.75 52.57
N GLU A 27 -25.82 33.82 52.85
CA GLU A 27 -26.13 34.88 51.87
C GLU A 27 -24.88 35.55 51.23
N PRO A 28 -23.76 35.82 51.96
CA PRO A 28 -22.56 36.37 51.33
C PRO A 28 -21.71 35.33 50.57
N TYR A 29 -21.96 34.02 50.77
CA TYR A 29 -21.10 32.96 50.24
C TYR A 29 -21.59 32.36 48.91
N TRP A 30 -22.91 32.28 48.69
CA TRP A 30 -23.46 31.73 47.45
C TRP A 30 -22.93 32.39 46.16
N PRO A 31 -22.66 33.71 46.09
CA PRO A 31 -22.11 34.33 44.88
C PRO A 31 -20.68 33.87 44.58
N ILE A 32 -19.91 33.49 45.61
CA ILE A 32 -18.52 32.99 45.49
C ILE A 32 -18.54 31.54 44.99
N TRP A 33 -19.48 30.73 45.49
CA TRP A 33 -19.66 29.36 45.00
C TRP A 33 -20.10 29.36 43.54
N LEU A 34 -21.04 30.24 43.18
CA LEU A 34 -21.50 30.40 41.81
C LEU A 34 -20.37 30.83 40.88
N ASP A 35 -19.55 31.80 41.29
CA ASP A 35 -18.38 32.26 40.54
C ASP A 35 -17.39 31.13 40.26
N THR A 36 -17.09 30.34 41.28
CA THR A 36 -16.18 29.20 41.17
C THR A 36 -16.73 28.16 40.19
N PHE A 37 -18.03 27.85 40.28
CA PHE A 37 -18.69 26.92 39.36
C PHE A 37 -18.63 27.44 37.92
N CYS A 38 -19.09 28.68 37.67
CA CYS A 38 -19.14 29.25 36.32
C CYS A 38 -17.73 29.33 35.69
N ARG A 39 -16.71 29.75 36.46
CA ARG A 39 -15.32 29.81 35.98
C ARG A 39 -14.77 28.43 35.63
N GLU A 40 -15.08 27.40 36.40
CA GLU A 40 -14.57 26.04 36.17
C GLU A 40 -15.29 25.29 35.04
N THR A 41 -16.53 25.68 34.72
CA THR A 41 -17.41 24.95 33.79
C THR A 41 -17.83 25.74 32.56
N HIS A 42 -17.49 27.03 32.47
CA HIS A 42 -17.93 27.96 31.41
C HIS A 42 -19.46 28.07 31.27
N ILE A 43 -20.21 27.75 32.34
CA ILE A 43 -21.67 27.81 32.33
C ILE A 43 -22.12 29.23 32.66
N HIS A 44 -23.08 29.73 31.88
CA HIS A 44 -23.89 30.90 32.20
C HIS A 44 -25.26 30.41 32.69
N PRO A 45 -25.55 30.48 34.01
CA PRO A 45 -26.81 29.99 34.55
C PRO A 45 -27.98 30.86 34.07
N ASP A 46 -29.13 30.25 33.79
CA ASP A 46 -30.36 30.96 33.41
C ASP A 46 -31.14 31.44 34.64
N ALA A 47 -31.01 30.73 35.78
CA ALA A 47 -31.53 31.15 37.07
C ALA A 47 -30.75 30.52 38.22
N VAL A 48 -30.78 31.18 39.38
CA VAL A 48 -30.12 30.72 40.61
C VAL A 48 -31.14 30.71 41.74
N TYR A 49 -31.26 29.56 42.41
CA TYR A 49 -32.16 29.36 43.54
C TYR A 49 -31.38 28.94 44.79
N LEU A 50 -31.77 29.47 45.95
CA LEU A 50 -31.32 29.03 47.27
C LEU A 50 -32.45 28.26 47.94
N ALA A 51 -32.16 27.05 48.42
CA ALA A 51 -33.08 26.23 49.19
C ALA A 51 -32.51 26.03 50.62
N PRO A 52 -33.27 26.36 51.67
CA PRO A 52 -32.76 26.35 53.03
C PRO A 52 -32.56 24.92 53.56
N ALA A 53 -31.75 24.76 54.60
CA ALA A 53 -31.56 23.49 55.30
C ALA A 53 -32.77 23.13 56.20
N ASP A 54 -33.92 22.79 55.62
CA ASP A 54 -35.11 22.29 56.34
C ASP A 54 -35.48 20.87 55.88
N ARG A 55 -35.09 19.89 56.69
CA ARG A 55 -35.36 18.47 56.42
C ARG A 55 -36.85 18.13 56.43
N ARG A 56 -37.64 18.72 57.33
CA ARG A 56 -39.08 18.42 57.44
C ARG A 56 -39.81 18.97 56.23
N ALA A 57 -39.49 20.19 55.80
CA ALA A 57 -40.08 20.78 54.61
C ALA A 57 -39.70 20.02 53.32
N ALA A 58 -38.48 19.48 53.25
CA ALA A 58 -38.06 18.63 52.13
C ALA A 58 -38.82 17.28 52.09
N GLU A 59 -38.97 16.60 53.24
CA GLU A 59 -39.72 15.34 53.35
C GLU A 59 -41.22 15.53 53.02
N GLU A 60 -41.78 16.71 53.32
CA GLU A 60 -43.17 17.09 53.05
C GLU A 60 -43.37 17.78 51.68
N LEU A 61 -42.34 17.83 50.81
CA LEU A 61 -42.38 18.46 49.48
C LEU A 61 -42.82 19.95 49.48
N ARG A 62 -42.52 20.67 50.55
CA ARG A 62 -42.87 22.08 50.75
C ARG A 62 -41.65 22.98 50.98
N LEU A 63 -40.47 22.51 50.56
CA LEU A 63 -39.22 23.27 50.69
C LEU A 63 -39.30 24.54 49.82
N PRO A 64 -39.13 25.74 50.38
CA PRO A 64 -39.18 26.98 49.61
C PRO A 64 -37.89 27.16 48.80
N PHE A 65 -38.04 27.69 47.59
CA PHE A 65 -36.93 28.11 46.73
C PHE A 65 -36.93 29.63 46.61
N TYR A 66 -35.80 30.26 46.93
CA TYR A 66 -35.63 31.70 46.81
C TYR A 66 -34.75 32.01 45.61
N GLU A 67 -35.28 32.71 44.62
CA GLU A 67 -34.48 33.15 43.48
C GLU A 67 -33.52 34.27 43.89
N ARG A 68 -32.33 34.26 43.30
CA ARG A 68 -31.35 35.34 43.43
C ARG A 68 -31.00 35.91 42.07
N PRO A 69 -30.85 37.24 41.97
CA PRO A 69 -30.39 37.86 40.73
C PRO A 69 -28.97 37.37 40.44
N ILE A 70 -28.73 36.96 39.20
CA ILE A 70 -27.41 36.60 38.72
C ILE A 70 -26.56 37.90 38.73
N PRO A 71 -25.40 37.93 39.43
CA PRO A 71 -24.58 39.14 39.47
C PRO A 71 -24.18 39.64 38.07
N ASP A 72 -24.20 40.96 37.84
CA ASP A 72 -23.99 41.59 36.52
C ASP A 72 -22.70 41.15 35.80
N ARG A 73 -21.66 40.77 36.55
CA ARG A 73 -20.40 40.20 36.01
C ARG A 73 -20.60 38.91 35.20
N PHE A 74 -21.75 38.25 35.31
CA PHE A 74 -22.12 37.05 34.56
C PHE A 74 -23.17 37.31 33.47
N ALA A 75 -23.76 38.52 33.42
CA ALA A 75 -24.85 38.88 32.51
C ALA A 75 -24.38 39.47 31.15
N GLY A 76 -23.06 39.55 30.91
CA GLY A 76 -22.50 39.93 29.60
C GLY A 76 -22.59 41.41 29.21
N SER A 77 -23.14 42.29 30.07
CA SER A 77 -23.18 43.74 29.82
C SER A 77 -22.02 44.46 30.51
N PRO A 78 -21.19 45.24 29.79
CA PRO A 78 -20.18 46.09 30.39
C PRO A 78 -20.86 47.37 30.84
N THR A 79 -21.24 47.46 32.12
CA THR A 79 -21.69 48.74 32.67
C THR A 79 -21.17 48.91 34.09
N ASP A 80 -20.11 49.71 34.21
CA ASP A 80 -19.52 50.19 35.46
C ASP A 80 -20.42 51.24 36.12
N LEU A 81 -21.55 50.81 36.68
CA LEU A 81 -22.30 51.61 37.65
C LEU A 81 -22.52 50.76 38.91
N PRO A 82 -22.32 51.32 40.11
CA PRO A 82 -22.60 50.62 41.35
C PRO A 82 -24.13 50.46 41.50
N THR A 83 -24.64 49.33 41.01
CA THR A 83 -26.05 48.96 41.18
C THR A 83 -26.30 48.73 42.68
N VAL A 84 -27.08 49.62 43.29
CA VAL A 84 -27.63 49.44 44.63
C VAL A 84 -28.22 48.03 44.72
N SER A 85 -27.66 47.17 45.57
CA SER A 85 -28.13 45.79 45.71
C SER A 85 -29.63 45.82 46.02
N PRO A 86 -30.50 45.25 45.17
CA PRO A 86 -31.92 45.18 45.49
C PRO A 86 -32.08 44.43 46.82
N ALA A 87 -33.03 44.88 47.65
CA ALA A 87 -33.33 44.22 48.91
C ALA A 87 -33.55 42.72 48.68
N VAL A 88 -32.94 41.88 49.53
CA VAL A 88 -33.00 40.41 49.40
C VAL A 88 -34.46 39.96 49.37
N ASN A 89 -34.92 39.51 48.19
CA ASN A 89 -36.29 39.04 48.02
C ASN A 89 -36.39 37.60 48.54
N ASN A 90 -36.94 37.45 49.75
CA ASN A 90 -37.20 36.16 50.39
C ASN A 90 -38.63 35.67 50.16
N THR A 91 -39.26 36.06 49.05
CA THR A 91 -40.54 35.49 48.64
C THR A 91 -40.30 34.13 47.97
N PRO A 92 -40.87 33.02 48.49
CA PRO A 92 -40.75 31.73 47.85
C PRO A 92 -41.27 31.76 46.40
N ARG A 93 -40.49 31.23 45.46
CA ARG A 93 -40.88 31.10 44.05
C ARG A 93 -41.65 29.80 43.82
N ASN A 94 -42.54 29.83 42.84
CA ASN A 94 -43.17 28.62 42.32
C ASN A 94 -42.37 28.12 41.11
N LEU A 95 -41.53 27.11 41.33
CA LEU A 95 -40.69 26.51 40.28
C LEU A 95 -41.50 26.02 39.07
N SER A 96 -42.73 25.52 39.27
CA SER A 96 -43.57 25.07 38.16
C SER A 96 -43.95 26.22 37.22
N ALA A 97 -44.20 27.40 37.77
CA ALA A 97 -44.51 28.60 37.00
C ALA A 97 -43.26 29.16 36.33
N ASP A 98 -42.12 29.18 37.04
CA ASP A 98 -40.84 29.63 36.49
C ASP A 98 -40.40 28.74 35.31
N LEU A 99 -40.48 27.41 35.46
CA LEU A 99 -40.16 26.45 34.40
C LEU A 99 -41.13 26.54 33.21
N ALA A 100 -42.41 26.81 33.45
CA ALA A 100 -43.40 27.00 32.38
C ALA A 100 -43.15 28.27 31.56
N ASN A 101 -42.55 29.29 32.18
CA ASN A 101 -42.15 30.54 31.52
C ASN A 101 -40.81 30.46 30.78
N LEU A 102 -40.07 29.35 30.93
CA LEU A 102 -38.85 29.15 30.15
C LEU A 102 -39.19 29.06 28.66
N LYS A 103 -38.46 29.83 27.87
CA LYS A 103 -38.61 29.84 26.42
C LYS A 103 -37.90 28.64 25.81
N PHE A 104 -38.50 27.46 25.94
CA PHE A 104 -37.93 26.18 25.49
C PHE A 104 -37.43 26.20 24.04
N ARG A 105 -38.10 26.94 23.16
CA ARG A 105 -37.65 27.11 21.77
C ARG A 105 -36.32 27.86 21.68
N GLU A 106 -36.16 28.95 22.44
CA GLU A 106 -34.93 29.74 22.47
C GLU A 106 -33.78 28.93 23.09
N ILE A 107 -34.05 28.22 24.20
CA ILE A 107 -33.08 27.31 24.83
C ILE A 107 -32.62 26.24 23.85
N ARG A 108 -33.55 25.59 23.14
CA ARG A 108 -33.22 24.56 22.15
C ARG A 108 -32.36 25.12 21.02
N MET A 109 -32.69 26.31 20.52
CA MET A 109 -31.89 26.96 19.49
C MET A 109 -30.49 27.33 20.01
N ARG A 110 -30.38 27.86 21.23
CA ARG A 110 -29.11 28.20 21.87
C ARG A 110 -28.22 26.97 22.00
N THR A 111 -28.74 25.89 22.57
CA THR A 111 -28.00 24.63 22.73
C THR A 111 -27.64 23.97 21.39
N LEU A 112 -28.51 24.04 20.38
CA LEU A 112 -28.18 23.55 19.04
C LEU A 112 -27.05 24.36 18.40
N SER A 113 -27.09 25.69 18.54
CA SER A 113 -26.03 26.58 18.06
C SER A 113 -24.71 26.35 18.79
N GLY A 114 -24.73 26.14 20.11
CA GLY A 114 -23.54 25.79 20.90
C GLY A 114 -22.95 24.44 20.49
N SER A 115 -23.80 23.42 20.33
CA SER A 115 -23.38 22.11 19.83
C SER A 115 -22.77 22.20 18.42
N LEU A 116 -23.35 23.02 17.53
CA LEU A 116 -22.82 23.25 16.19
C LEU A 116 -21.44 23.93 16.25
N ARG A 117 -21.26 24.94 17.13
CA ARG A 117 -19.97 25.62 17.33
C ARG A 117 -18.87 24.66 17.77
N GLU A 118 -19.17 23.71 18.66
CA GLU A 118 -18.19 22.71 19.09
C GLU A 118 -17.87 21.72 17.96
N LEU A 119 -18.86 21.30 17.16
CA LEU A 119 -18.64 20.42 16.00
C LEU A 119 -17.78 21.07 14.92
N ILE A 120 -17.94 22.37 14.66
CA ILE A 120 -17.14 23.12 13.68
C ILE A 120 -15.85 23.71 14.28
N HIS A 121 -15.55 23.44 15.55
CA HIS A 121 -14.36 24.00 16.20
C HIS A 121 -13.09 23.59 15.44
N PRO A 122 -12.18 24.51 15.10
CA PRO A 122 -11.05 24.28 14.18
C PRO A 122 -9.96 23.30 14.68
N GLN A 123 -10.09 22.82 15.92
CA GLN A 123 -9.10 21.99 16.61
C GLN A 123 -9.76 20.79 17.28
N ARG A 124 -10.86 21.01 18.03
CA ARG A 124 -11.59 19.96 18.77
C ARG A 124 -12.72 19.31 17.97
N GLY A 125 -13.21 19.99 16.93
CA GLY A 125 -14.32 19.55 16.11
C GLY A 125 -13.88 18.71 14.90
N ILE A 126 -14.82 18.53 13.97
CA ILE A 126 -14.63 17.77 12.72
C ILE A 126 -13.42 18.30 11.92
N PRO A 127 -13.18 19.62 11.76
CA PRO A 127 -12.01 20.13 11.04
C PRO A 127 -10.67 19.65 11.63
N GLY A 128 -10.57 19.59 12.96
CA GLY A 128 -9.37 19.11 13.65
C GLY A 128 -9.12 17.64 13.37
N TYR A 129 -10.16 16.82 13.52
CA TYR A 129 -10.11 15.39 13.21
C TYR A 129 -9.75 15.12 11.74
N LEU A 130 -10.35 15.84 10.79
CA LEU A 130 -10.01 15.71 9.36
C LEU A 130 -8.56 16.09 9.07
N ARG A 131 -7.99 17.05 9.81
CA ARG A 131 -6.58 17.43 9.67
C ARG A 131 -5.66 16.33 10.17
N GLU A 132 -5.93 15.75 11.33
CA GLU A 132 -5.17 14.62 11.86
C GLU A 132 -5.23 13.40 10.93
N LEU A 133 -6.42 13.12 10.39
CA LEU A 133 -6.63 12.05 9.44
C LEU A 133 -5.86 12.28 8.14
N ARG A 134 -5.85 13.52 7.61
CA ARG A 134 -5.06 13.90 6.44
C ARG A 134 -3.56 13.73 6.68
N VAL A 135 -3.05 14.25 7.80
CA VAL A 135 -1.63 14.12 8.16
C VAL A 135 -1.23 12.64 8.23
N SER A 136 -2.07 11.81 8.85
CA SER A 136 -1.84 10.36 8.94
C SER A 136 -1.88 9.71 7.55
N SER A 137 -2.89 10.01 6.74
CA SER A 137 -3.02 9.51 5.36
C SER A 137 -1.81 9.88 4.49
N ASP A 138 -1.32 11.12 4.59
CA ASP A 138 -0.18 11.60 3.81
C ASP A 138 1.14 10.96 4.26
N ASP A 139 1.30 10.72 5.55
CA ASP A 139 2.44 10.00 6.11
C ASP A 139 2.46 8.52 5.67
N LEU A 140 1.29 7.87 5.69
CA LEU A 140 1.10 6.54 5.10
C LEU A 140 1.41 6.55 3.60
N ALA A 141 0.98 7.58 2.86
CA ALA A 141 1.25 7.70 1.43
C ALA A 141 2.75 7.85 1.14
N LYS A 142 3.48 8.66 1.92
CA LYS A 142 4.94 8.77 1.80
C LYS A 142 5.63 7.44 2.08
N THR A 143 5.19 6.74 3.11
CA THR A 143 5.74 5.44 3.50
C THR A 143 5.42 4.36 2.46
N ALA A 144 4.19 4.32 1.94
CA ALA A 144 3.76 3.42 0.88
C ALA A 144 4.44 3.74 -0.47
N ASN A 145 4.70 5.01 -0.78
CA ASN A 145 5.44 5.40 -1.97
C ASN A 145 6.91 4.99 -1.87
N ARG A 146 7.56 5.19 -0.72
CA ARG A 146 8.91 4.66 -0.45
C ARG A 146 8.94 3.14 -0.54
N LEU A 147 7.93 2.47 0.01
CA LEU A 147 7.74 1.05 -0.21
C LEU A 147 7.65 0.81 -1.71
N SER A 148 6.70 1.31 -2.48
CA SER A 148 6.63 1.00 -3.92
C SER A 148 7.86 1.37 -4.75
N MET A 149 8.52 2.51 -4.51
CA MET A 149 9.68 2.98 -5.27
C MET A 149 10.94 2.14 -4.95
N ASP A 150 11.09 1.68 -3.71
CA ASP A 150 12.20 0.83 -3.25
C ASP A 150 11.83 -0.67 -3.11
N SER A 151 10.55 -1.03 -3.21
CA SER A 151 9.92 -2.38 -3.12
C SER A 151 9.43 -2.88 -4.47
N VAL A 152 9.63 -2.12 -5.54
CA VAL A 152 10.29 -2.78 -6.65
C VAL A 152 11.55 -3.34 -6.03
N VAL A 153 11.48 -4.59 -5.57
CA VAL A 153 12.62 -5.49 -5.53
C VAL A 153 13.09 -5.40 -6.97
N GLN A 154 13.93 -4.41 -7.26
CA GLN A 154 14.71 -4.40 -8.44
C GLN A 154 15.50 -5.65 -8.16
N VAL A 155 15.13 -6.75 -8.80
CA VAL A 155 15.94 -7.94 -8.66
C VAL A 155 17.17 -7.64 -9.50
N ARG A 156 18.00 -6.77 -8.94
CA ARG A 156 19.29 -6.37 -9.42
C ARG A 156 20.01 -7.70 -9.42
N ASN A 157 20.22 -8.24 -10.62
CA ASN A 157 20.91 -9.49 -10.85
C ASN A 157 20.06 -10.77 -10.72
N TRP A 158 18.77 -10.77 -11.10
CA TRP A 158 18.10 -12.06 -11.35
C TRP A 158 18.89 -12.83 -12.43
N PRO A 159 19.23 -14.11 -12.22
CA PRO A 159 20.04 -14.85 -13.16
C PRO A 159 19.28 -15.06 -14.48
N ALA A 160 20.01 -15.07 -15.60
CA ALA A 160 19.48 -15.50 -16.89
C ALA A 160 19.73 -17.00 -17.11
N PRO A 161 18.82 -17.71 -17.80
CA PRO A 161 19.06 -19.09 -18.23
C PRO A 161 20.27 -19.15 -19.16
N ALA A 162 21.01 -20.26 -19.10
CA ALA A 162 22.19 -20.45 -19.94
C ALA A 162 21.79 -20.44 -21.43
N ASN A 163 22.57 -19.75 -22.26
CA ASN A 163 22.29 -19.66 -23.71
C ASN A 163 22.20 -21.04 -24.36
N ALA A 164 23.02 -21.99 -23.89
CA ALA A 164 23.02 -23.37 -24.39
C ALA A 164 21.67 -24.09 -24.17
N ALA A 165 21.03 -23.88 -23.02
CA ALA A 165 19.72 -24.47 -22.70
C ALA A 165 18.63 -23.93 -23.65
N LEU A 166 18.61 -22.61 -23.84
CA LEU A 166 17.67 -21.95 -24.75
C LEU A 166 17.84 -22.38 -26.21
N VAL A 167 19.08 -22.43 -26.69
CA VAL A 167 19.38 -22.85 -28.06
C VAL A 167 19.00 -24.32 -28.29
N ALA A 168 19.15 -25.17 -27.27
CA ALA A 168 18.72 -26.57 -27.34
C ALA A 168 17.19 -26.67 -27.53
N GLU A 169 16.40 -25.98 -26.71
CA GLU A 169 14.93 -25.99 -26.82
C GLU A 169 14.43 -25.37 -28.13
N ILE A 170 15.00 -24.25 -28.59
CA ILE A 170 14.65 -23.65 -29.89
C ILE A 170 14.91 -24.64 -31.04
N ARG A 171 16.02 -25.40 -30.96
CA ARG A 171 16.35 -26.43 -31.95
C ARG A 171 15.38 -27.60 -31.91
N GLU A 172 14.98 -28.05 -30.72
CA GLU A 172 13.97 -29.11 -30.57
C GLU A 172 12.61 -28.68 -31.10
N TRP A 173 12.17 -27.46 -30.76
CA TRP A 173 10.94 -26.85 -31.27
C TRP A 173 10.91 -26.86 -32.80
N TRP A 174 12.02 -26.46 -33.43
CA TRP A 174 12.11 -26.45 -34.89
C TRP A 174 12.06 -27.85 -35.50
N LYS A 175 12.78 -28.81 -34.91
CA LYS A 175 12.77 -30.21 -35.36
C LYS A 175 11.37 -30.82 -35.31
N ALA A 176 10.61 -30.51 -34.26
CA ALA A 176 9.24 -31.01 -34.09
C ALA A 176 8.27 -30.47 -35.14
N ARG A 177 8.54 -29.27 -35.68
CA ARG A 177 7.63 -28.51 -36.56
C ARG A 177 8.03 -28.51 -38.05
N GLN A 178 9.04 -29.30 -38.43
CA GLN A 178 9.37 -29.56 -39.82
C GLN A 178 8.39 -30.57 -40.45
N GLU A 179 7.56 -30.12 -41.40
CA GLU A 179 6.73 -30.98 -42.25
C GLU A 179 7.28 -31.06 -43.69
N GLY A 180 7.25 -32.27 -44.28
CA GLY A 180 7.54 -32.53 -45.69
C GLY A 180 8.99 -32.89 -46.05
N TRP A 181 9.16 -34.01 -46.77
CA TRP A 181 10.40 -34.63 -47.32
C TRP A 181 11.55 -34.99 -46.34
N ALA A 182 11.76 -34.26 -45.24
CA ALA A 182 12.81 -34.52 -44.25
C ALA A 182 12.56 -35.76 -43.36
N ARG A 183 11.31 -36.26 -43.30
CA ARG A 183 10.95 -37.52 -42.63
C ARG A 183 11.34 -38.77 -43.45
N ARG A 184 11.59 -38.63 -44.76
CA ARG A 184 11.80 -39.77 -45.68
C ARG A 184 13.27 -40.13 -45.94
N ILE A 185 14.23 -39.27 -45.59
CA ILE A 185 15.68 -39.55 -45.72
C ILE A 185 16.30 -40.04 -44.40
N ASN A 186 15.65 -39.84 -43.25
CA ASN A 186 16.14 -40.38 -41.98
C ASN A 186 15.88 -41.89 -41.82
N SER A 187 15.03 -42.54 -42.64
CA SER A 187 14.93 -44.01 -42.62
C SER A 187 16.05 -44.70 -43.42
N THR A 188 16.69 -44.03 -44.36
CA THR A 188 17.73 -44.63 -45.23
C THR A 188 19.16 -44.50 -44.67
N TYR A 189 19.44 -43.53 -43.77
CA TYR A 189 20.79 -43.39 -43.18
C TYR A 189 21.00 -44.05 -41.81
N THR A 190 19.94 -44.58 -41.19
CA THR A 190 20.06 -45.28 -39.90
C THR A 190 20.75 -46.65 -40.02
N VAL A 191 20.89 -47.18 -41.24
CA VAL A 191 21.49 -48.50 -41.48
C VAL A 191 23.00 -48.45 -41.81
N VAL A 192 23.54 -47.32 -42.28
CA VAL A 192 24.98 -47.24 -42.66
C VAL A 192 25.81 -46.40 -41.67
N GLY A 193 25.20 -45.49 -40.88
CA GLY A 193 25.92 -44.61 -39.95
C GLY A 193 26.25 -45.17 -38.56
N ASN A 194 25.71 -46.34 -38.19
CA ASN A 194 25.91 -46.94 -36.85
C ASN A 194 27.19 -47.78 -36.72
N GLY A 195 27.91 -48.05 -37.81
CA GLY A 195 29.12 -48.89 -37.78
C GLY A 195 30.43 -48.16 -37.42
N ILE A 196 30.56 -46.87 -37.76
CA ILE A 196 31.89 -46.21 -37.78
C ILE A 196 32.10 -45.21 -36.62
N LEU A 197 31.03 -44.64 -36.05
CA LEU A 197 31.11 -43.62 -34.99
C LEU A 197 30.77 -44.14 -33.57
N TRP A 198 30.44 -45.43 -33.43
CA TRP A 198 30.18 -46.05 -32.13
C TRP A 198 31.34 -45.89 -31.12
N PRO A 199 32.63 -46.07 -31.48
CA PRO A 199 33.72 -45.95 -30.50
C PRO A 199 33.90 -44.51 -29.99
N PHE A 200 33.70 -43.50 -30.84
CA PHE A 200 33.78 -42.09 -30.41
C PHE A 200 32.63 -41.67 -29.49
N ARG A 201 31.41 -42.19 -29.71
CA ARG A 201 30.26 -41.93 -28.83
C ARG A 201 30.37 -42.68 -27.51
N ALA A 202 30.90 -43.90 -27.52
CA ALA A 202 31.16 -44.68 -26.31
C ALA A 202 32.22 -43.99 -25.43
N ALA A 203 33.34 -43.56 -26.03
CA ALA A 203 34.37 -42.80 -25.33
C ALA A 203 33.84 -41.46 -24.77
N ARG A 204 33.01 -40.74 -25.54
CA ARG A 204 32.42 -39.47 -25.11
C ARG A 204 31.41 -39.63 -23.96
N ARG A 205 30.59 -40.69 -23.95
CA ARG A 205 29.69 -40.99 -22.82
C ARG A 205 30.43 -41.49 -21.59
N ALA A 206 31.49 -42.27 -21.78
CA ALA A 206 32.33 -42.74 -20.67
C ALA A 206 33.12 -41.60 -20.01
N LEU A 207 33.45 -40.54 -20.75
CA LEU A 207 34.17 -39.37 -20.24
C LEU A 207 33.25 -38.25 -19.70
N GLN A 208 32.01 -38.12 -20.20
CA GLN A 208 31.14 -36.98 -19.85
C GLN A 208 30.19 -37.21 -18.66
N GLY A 209 30.13 -38.42 -18.07
CA GLY A 209 29.17 -38.70 -17.00
C GLY A 209 27.71 -38.47 -17.45
N ASP A 210 26.74 -38.72 -16.56
CA ASP A 210 25.35 -38.41 -16.87
C ASP A 210 25.19 -36.93 -17.19
N ALA A 211 24.49 -36.62 -18.29
CA ALA A 211 24.32 -35.26 -18.77
C ALA A 211 23.66 -34.40 -17.69
N ILE A 212 24.43 -33.47 -17.11
CA ILE A 212 23.92 -32.51 -16.14
C ILE A 212 22.72 -31.79 -16.79
N PRO A 213 21.52 -31.77 -16.16
CA PRO A 213 20.37 -31.04 -16.68
C PRO A 213 20.76 -29.57 -16.90
N THR A 214 20.51 -29.06 -18.10
CA THR A 214 21.00 -27.75 -18.55
C THR A 214 20.49 -26.58 -17.69
N MET A 215 19.39 -26.80 -16.94
CA MET A 215 18.78 -25.83 -16.03
C MET A 215 19.18 -26.01 -14.55
N HIS A 216 20.00 -26.99 -14.17
CA HIS A 216 20.40 -27.19 -12.77
C HIS A 216 21.20 -25.99 -12.22
N GLU A 217 22.17 -25.49 -13.01
CA GLU A 217 22.95 -24.30 -12.65
C GLU A 217 22.08 -23.04 -12.55
N TYR A 218 21.03 -22.94 -13.38
CA TYR A 218 20.06 -21.87 -13.27
C TYR A 218 19.31 -21.95 -11.94
N ARG A 219 18.78 -23.13 -11.61
CA ARG A 219 18.04 -23.39 -10.37
C ARG A 219 18.84 -22.96 -9.13
N VAL A 220 20.12 -23.31 -9.06
CA VAL A 220 21.00 -22.93 -7.94
C VAL A 220 21.19 -21.41 -7.85
N ARG A 221 21.45 -20.74 -8.99
CA ARG A 221 21.62 -19.27 -9.02
C ARG A 221 20.33 -18.54 -8.69
N GLU A 222 19.19 -19.06 -9.15
CA GLU A 222 17.87 -18.48 -8.86
C GLU A 222 17.57 -18.58 -7.37
N TRP A 223 17.86 -19.73 -6.74
CA TRP A 223 17.70 -19.89 -5.29
C TRP A 223 18.54 -18.88 -4.50
N ALA A 224 19.80 -18.66 -4.89
CA ALA A 224 20.63 -17.63 -4.26
C ALA A 224 20.03 -16.22 -4.41
N ALA A 225 19.47 -15.90 -5.58
CA ALA A 225 18.76 -14.64 -5.80
C ALA A 225 17.50 -14.52 -4.93
N ILE A 226 16.71 -15.60 -4.79
CA ILE A 226 15.53 -15.63 -3.91
C ILE A 226 15.93 -15.32 -2.46
N LEU A 227 17.01 -15.92 -1.95
CA LEU A 227 17.48 -15.67 -0.58
C LEU A 227 17.83 -14.19 -0.36
N MET A 228 18.56 -13.57 -1.29
CA MET A 228 18.91 -12.14 -1.20
C MET A 228 17.67 -11.25 -1.22
N VAL A 229 16.69 -11.54 -2.09
CA VAL A 229 15.43 -10.80 -2.16
C VAL A 229 14.63 -10.90 -0.86
N VAL A 230 14.54 -12.11 -0.29
CA VAL A 230 13.84 -12.33 0.97
C VAL A 230 14.54 -11.61 2.12
N GLU A 231 15.87 -11.65 2.18
CA GLU A 231 16.64 -10.92 3.18
C GLU A 231 16.39 -9.40 3.10
N GLU A 232 16.53 -8.82 1.90
CA GLU A 232 16.27 -7.39 1.69
C GLU A 232 14.83 -6.99 2.06
N LEU A 233 13.85 -7.86 1.78
CA LEU A 233 12.46 -7.65 2.17
C LEU A 233 12.29 -7.63 3.68
N PHE A 234 12.86 -8.59 4.40
CA PHE A 234 12.74 -8.67 5.87
C PHE A 234 13.46 -7.50 6.54
N ASP A 235 14.63 -7.08 6.05
CA ASP A 235 15.34 -5.90 6.57
C ASP A 235 14.49 -4.64 6.40
N LYS A 236 13.82 -4.48 5.25
CA LYS A 236 12.90 -3.36 5.01
C LYS A 236 11.69 -3.39 5.92
N LEU A 237 11.04 -4.55 6.06
CA LEU A 237 9.90 -4.70 6.96
C LEU A 237 10.31 -4.41 8.42
N GLN A 238 11.49 -4.89 8.85
CA GLN A 238 12.02 -4.62 10.18
C GLN A 238 12.22 -3.11 10.39
N TRP A 239 12.88 -2.43 9.45
CA TRP A 239 13.04 -0.98 9.50
C TRP A 239 11.69 -0.25 9.61
N MET A 240 10.68 -0.64 8.82
CA MET A 240 9.35 -0.03 8.91
C MET A 240 8.65 -0.29 10.24
N SER A 241 8.92 -1.43 10.89
CA SER A 241 8.39 -1.71 12.23
C SER A 241 9.04 -0.80 13.30
N GLU A 242 10.26 -0.32 13.05
CA GLU A 242 11.02 0.52 13.99
C GLU A 242 10.78 2.01 13.77
N SER A 243 10.68 2.46 12.52
CA SER A 243 10.60 3.89 12.15
C SER A 243 9.27 4.31 11.52
N GLY A 244 8.31 3.39 11.36
CA GLY A 244 7.01 3.68 10.77
C GLY A 244 6.04 4.37 11.75
N ASN A 245 4.97 4.93 11.19
CA ASN A 245 3.80 5.38 11.95
C ASN A 245 3.26 4.26 12.85
N GLU A 246 2.70 4.57 14.01
CA GLU A 246 2.20 3.58 14.99
C GLU A 246 1.20 2.58 14.37
N ILE A 247 0.38 3.03 13.41
CA ILE A 247 -0.55 2.17 12.66
C ILE A 247 0.20 1.13 11.82
N ILE A 248 1.25 1.56 11.11
CA ILE A 248 2.09 0.68 10.27
C ILE A 248 2.87 -0.28 11.16
N ARG A 249 3.49 0.25 12.21
CA ARG A 249 4.32 -0.49 13.17
C ARG A 249 3.59 -1.69 13.73
N THR A 250 2.35 -1.49 14.20
CA THR A 250 1.53 -2.58 14.74
C THR A 250 1.25 -3.67 13.71
N ARG A 251 0.91 -3.28 12.47
CA ARG A 251 0.59 -4.24 11.40
C ARG A 251 1.81 -5.00 10.90
N ILE A 252 2.94 -4.31 10.69
CA ILE A 252 4.18 -4.95 10.24
C ILE A 252 4.78 -5.83 11.33
N ALA A 253 4.74 -5.40 12.60
CA ALA A 253 5.15 -6.24 13.72
C ALA A 253 4.31 -7.53 13.81
N ALA A 254 3.03 -7.50 13.43
CA ALA A 254 2.20 -8.69 13.34
C ALA A 254 2.64 -9.64 12.19
N VAL A 255 3.03 -9.09 11.04
CA VAL A 255 3.57 -9.87 9.90
C VAL A 255 4.94 -10.48 10.23
N LEU A 256 5.77 -9.76 10.98
CA LEU A 256 7.11 -10.19 11.39
C LEU A 256 7.12 -11.13 12.61
N LYS A 257 5.96 -11.36 13.25
CA LYS A 257 5.89 -12.10 14.50
C LYS A 257 6.23 -13.58 14.31
N GLY A 258 7.02 -14.12 15.25
CA GLY A 258 7.31 -15.56 15.31
C GLY A 258 8.38 -15.99 14.31
N GLU A 259 8.14 -17.09 13.59
CA GLU A 259 9.07 -17.70 12.64
C GLU A 259 8.78 -17.33 11.18
N ALA A 260 8.09 -16.20 10.93
CA ALA A 260 7.63 -15.80 9.60
C ALA A 260 8.71 -15.86 8.50
N ARG A 261 9.97 -15.52 8.81
CA ARG A 261 11.10 -15.64 7.88
C ARG A 261 11.42 -17.09 7.56
N ALA A 262 11.48 -17.96 8.57
CA ALA A 262 11.79 -19.37 8.38
C ALA A 262 10.64 -20.09 7.63
N ASP A 263 9.40 -19.78 7.98
CA ASP A 263 8.20 -20.33 7.34
C ASP A 263 8.15 -19.98 5.85
N LEU A 264 8.38 -18.70 5.51
CA LEU A 264 8.42 -18.26 4.12
C LEU A 264 9.56 -18.95 3.34
N LEU A 265 10.76 -19.05 3.93
CA LEU A 265 11.89 -19.70 3.28
C LEU A 265 11.64 -21.20 3.04
N ASN A 266 11.03 -21.89 4.00
CA ASN A 266 10.68 -23.30 3.86
C ASN A 266 9.63 -23.50 2.76
N LEU A 267 8.60 -22.65 2.72
CA LEU A 267 7.57 -22.69 1.69
C LEU A 267 8.16 -22.39 0.30
N LEU A 268 8.99 -21.34 0.19
CA LEU A 268 9.66 -20.97 -1.05
C LEU A 268 10.55 -22.11 -1.56
N LYS A 269 11.32 -22.74 -0.66
CA LYS A 269 12.17 -23.89 -1.00
C LYS A 269 11.34 -25.05 -1.53
N GLN A 270 10.27 -25.43 -0.82
CA GLN A 270 9.38 -26.51 -1.24
C GLN A 270 8.76 -26.25 -2.62
N LYS A 271 8.27 -25.03 -2.84
CA LYS A 271 7.65 -24.63 -4.12
C LYS A 271 8.67 -24.54 -5.24
N HIS A 272 9.88 -24.05 -4.96
CA HIS A 272 11.00 -23.97 -5.91
C HIS A 272 11.50 -25.35 -6.33
N GLU A 273 11.65 -26.26 -5.38
CA GLU A 273 12.06 -27.65 -5.63
C GLU A 273 11.07 -28.37 -6.54
N ALA A 274 9.77 -28.12 -6.38
CA ALA A 274 8.69 -28.71 -7.18
C ALA A 274 8.62 -28.21 -8.63
N VAL A 275 9.29 -27.11 -8.99
CA VAL A 275 9.27 -26.58 -10.36
C VAL A 275 10.10 -27.46 -11.29
N ASN A 276 9.56 -27.79 -12.46
CA ASN A 276 10.34 -28.36 -13.57
C ASN A 276 10.79 -27.23 -14.53
N PHE A 277 12.04 -26.78 -14.37
CA PHE A 277 12.58 -25.67 -15.15
C PHE A 277 12.76 -25.97 -16.64
N ASP A 278 13.01 -27.24 -16.99
CA ASP A 278 13.14 -27.65 -18.39
C ASP A 278 11.79 -27.54 -19.09
N ASP A 279 10.70 -27.98 -18.45
CA ASP A 279 9.34 -27.83 -18.97
C ASP A 279 8.91 -26.36 -19.06
N GLU A 280 9.26 -25.55 -18.05
CA GLU A 280 8.94 -24.12 -18.04
C GLU A 280 9.67 -23.36 -19.16
N LEU A 281 10.94 -23.71 -19.41
CA LEU A 281 11.73 -23.15 -20.50
C LEU A 281 11.12 -23.54 -21.86
N ARG A 282 10.78 -24.82 -22.02
CA ARG A 282 10.16 -25.34 -23.24
C ARG A 282 8.82 -24.66 -23.54
N GLN A 283 7.97 -24.49 -22.54
CA GLN A 283 6.69 -23.78 -22.69
C GLN A 283 6.89 -22.32 -23.11
N LEU A 284 7.83 -21.61 -22.47
CA LEU A 284 8.15 -20.23 -22.86
C LEU A 284 8.66 -20.16 -24.31
N VAL A 285 9.58 -21.05 -24.69
CA VAL A 285 10.12 -21.09 -26.05
C VAL A 285 9.01 -21.33 -27.06
N ASP A 286 8.09 -22.28 -26.80
CA ASP A 286 6.95 -22.53 -27.67
C ASP A 286 6.06 -21.28 -27.84
N GLU A 287 5.67 -20.65 -26.73
CA GLU A 287 4.87 -19.41 -26.75
C GLU A 287 5.55 -18.28 -27.52
N GLN A 288 6.84 -18.04 -27.27
CA GLN A 288 7.60 -16.96 -27.93
C GLN A 288 7.87 -17.26 -29.40
N MET A 289 8.07 -18.52 -29.77
CA MET A 289 8.24 -18.93 -31.17
C MET A 289 6.91 -18.81 -31.94
N LEU A 290 5.78 -19.18 -31.34
CA LEU A 290 4.45 -18.95 -31.93
C LEU A 290 4.13 -17.46 -32.08
N LYS A 291 4.50 -16.65 -31.08
CA LYS A 291 4.36 -15.19 -31.15
C LYS A 291 5.27 -14.59 -32.22
N PHE A 292 6.49 -15.11 -32.36
CA PHE A 292 7.45 -14.68 -33.38
C PHE A 292 6.96 -15.01 -34.79
N GLU A 293 6.42 -16.21 -35.00
CA GLU A 293 5.78 -16.63 -36.26
C GLU A 293 4.65 -15.67 -36.68
N LYS A 294 3.79 -15.27 -35.74
CA LYS A 294 2.67 -14.36 -36.00
C LYS A 294 3.07 -12.90 -36.18
N SER A 295 4.03 -12.42 -35.40
CA SER A 295 4.36 -10.98 -35.33
C SER A 295 5.37 -10.53 -36.39
N LYS A 296 6.26 -11.42 -36.83
CA LYS A 296 7.32 -11.12 -37.80
C LYS A 296 7.46 -12.24 -38.85
N PRO A 297 6.45 -12.41 -39.72
CA PRO A 297 6.42 -13.51 -40.68
C PRO A 297 7.59 -13.50 -41.66
N ASP A 298 8.09 -12.32 -42.05
CA ASP A 298 9.22 -12.19 -42.99
C ASP A 298 10.54 -12.71 -42.37
N LEU A 299 10.81 -12.35 -41.11
CA LEU A 299 11.99 -12.84 -40.39
C LEU A 299 11.88 -14.33 -40.06
N PHE A 300 10.68 -14.78 -39.69
CA PHE A 300 10.40 -16.19 -39.48
C PHE A 300 10.58 -17.00 -40.78
N GLY A 301 10.13 -16.46 -41.91
CA GLY A 301 10.29 -17.03 -43.25
C GLY A 301 11.76 -17.13 -43.67
N MET A 302 12.57 -16.09 -43.42
CA MET A 302 14.02 -16.11 -43.65
C MET A 302 14.70 -17.23 -42.84
N TYR A 303 14.37 -17.37 -41.56
CA TYR A 303 14.90 -18.44 -40.71
C TYR A 303 14.45 -19.83 -41.16
N ARG A 304 13.18 -19.96 -41.59
CA ARG A 304 12.65 -21.20 -42.17
C ARG A 304 13.36 -21.58 -43.45
N GLN A 305 13.65 -20.64 -44.33
CA GLN A 305 14.39 -20.87 -45.57
C GLN A 305 15.84 -21.32 -45.28
N LEU A 306 16.53 -20.66 -44.34
CA LEU A 306 17.87 -21.07 -43.89
C LEU A 306 17.89 -22.50 -43.32
N ASN A 307 16.83 -22.90 -42.61
CA ASN A 307 16.72 -24.25 -42.05
C ASN A 307 16.28 -25.30 -43.10
N ASN A 308 15.51 -24.90 -44.10
CA ASN A 308 15.02 -25.77 -45.19
C ASN A 308 16.07 -26.05 -46.29
N ILE A 309 17.14 -25.25 -46.42
CA ILE A 309 18.24 -25.45 -47.41
C ILE A 309 19.13 -26.68 -47.08
N SER A 310 18.77 -27.49 -46.08
CA SER A 310 19.60 -28.57 -45.51
C SER A 310 19.50 -29.94 -46.19
N ALA A 311 19.64 -30.02 -47.52
CA ALA A 311 19.83 -31.31 -48.22
C ALA A 311 21.30 -31.65 -48.54
N ALA A 312 22.20 -30.67 -48.53
CA ALA A 312 23.62 -30.90 -48.69
C ALA A 312 24.38 -29.99 -47.73
N VAL A 313 25.29 -30.55 -46.93
CA VAL A 313 26.25 -29.85 -46.05
C VAL A 313 25.71 -29.54 -44.61
N ARG A 314 25.94 -30.51 -43.71
CA ARG A 314 25.61 -30.50 -42.26
C ARG A 314 26.39 -29.56 -41.30
N PRO A 315 27.37 -28.70 -41.67
CA PRO A 315 27.94 -27.70 -40.76
C PRO A 315 27.16 -26.38 -40.63
N MET A 316 26.17 -26.09 -41.49
CA MET A 316 25.69 -24.70 -41.68
C MET A 316 24.59 -24.20 -40.71
N THR A 317 23.84 -25.06 -40.02
CA THR A 317 22.92 -24.58 -38.95
C THR A 317 23.68 -24.11 -37.72
N SER A 318 24.93 -24.56 -37.57
CA SER A 318 25.84 -23.94 -36.62
C SER A 318 26.19 -22.53 -37.10
N VAL A 319 26.43 -22.30 -38.39
CA VAL A 319 26.95 -21.02 -38.92
C VAL A 319 26.03 -19.83 -38.68
N VAL A 320 24.70 -19.98 -38.74
CA VAL A 320 23.78 -18.86 -38.43
C VAL A 320 23.76 -18.50 -36.94
N LEU A 321 24.01 -19.46 -36.04
CA LEU A 321 24.23 -19.18 -34.61
C LEU A 321 25.71 -18.83 -34.31
N PHE A 322 26.64 -19.30 -35.14
CA PHE A 322 28.09 -19.07 -35.06
C PHE A 322 28.45 -17.64 -35.49
N SER A 323 27.77 -17.09 -36.50
CA SER A 323 27.90 -15.70 -36.94
C SER A 323 27.30 -14.70 -35.97
N ILE A 324 26.54 -15.17 -34.99
CA ILE A 324 26.00 -14.39 -33.85
C ILE A 324 26.91 -14.58 -32.61
N GLY A 325 28.05 -15.29 -32.73
CA GLY A 325 29.05 -15.44 -31.66
C GLY A 325 28.86 -16.65 -30.72
N PHE A 326 28.02 -17.63 -31.07
CA PHE A 326 27.58 -18.69 -30.15
C PHE A 326 28.00 -20.12 -30.56
N GLY A 327 29.28 -20.34 -30.90
CA GLY A 327 29.86 -21.66 -31.20
C GLY A 327 30.60 -22.31 -30.01
N PRO A 328 30.86 -23.63 -30.03
CA PRO A 328 31.49 -24.38 -28.93
C PRO A 328 32.99 -24.09 -28.72
N ALA A 329 33.53 -23.06 -29.37
CA ALA A 329 34.89 -22.56 -29.24
C ALA A 329 34.93 -21.03 -29.00
N GLY A 330 33.90 -20.50 -28.33
CA GLY A 330 33.73 -19.05 -28.08
C GLY A 330 34.80 -18.41 -27.17
N GLU A 331 35.74 -19.18 -26.62
CA GLU A 331 36.85 -18.65 -25.82
C GLU A 331 38.10 -18.26 -26.63
N LEU A 332 38.21 -18.60 -27.92
CA LEU A 332 39.48 -18.48 -28.65
C LEU A 332 39.51 -17.53 -29.85
N VAL A 333 38.44 -16.80 -30.15
CA VAL A 333 38.47 -15.79 -31.22
C VAL A 333 37.74 -14.50 -30.79
N ALA A 334 38.38 -13.68 -29.95
CA ALA A 334 38.38 -12.21 -30.10
C ALA A 334 39.17 -11.51 -28.96
N PRO A 335 40.41 -11.07 -29.19
CA PRO A 335 41.03 -10.01 -28.38
C PRO A 335 40.52 -8.59 -28.72
N MET A 336 39.55 -8.44 -29.63
CA MET A 336 39.12 -7.13 -30.16
C MET A 336 37.62 -6.82 -30.02
N LEU A 337 36.91 -7.49 -29.10
CA LEU A 337 35.54 -7.12 -28.68
C LEU A 337 35.47 -6.94 -27.16
N GLY A 338 36.50 -6.30 -26.60
CA GLY A 338 36.59 -6.03 -25.18
C GLY A 338 35.54 -5.04 -24.70
N HIS A 339 34.90 -5.39 -23.57
CA HIS A 339 34.25 -4.52 -22.57
C HIS A 339 32.75 -4.17 -22.72
N ALA A 340 32.04 -4.53 -23.80
CA ALA A 340 30.61 -4.20 -23.90
C ALA A 340 29.63 -5.28 -23.36
N ALA A 341 30.06 -6.54 -23.22
CA ALA A 341 29.16 -7.65 -22.89
C ALA A 341 28.97 -7.93 -21.39
N ALA A 342 29.84 -7.40 -20.53
CA ALA A 342 29.84 -7.70 -19.09
C ALA A 342 28.83 -6.88 -18.26
N SER A 343 28.17 -5.88 -18.86
CA SER A 343 27.34 -4.90 -18.13
C SER A 343 25.85 -4.93 -18.49
N ALA A 344 25.34 -6.01 -19.10
CA ALA A 344 23.91 -6.15 -19.37
C ALA A 344 23.15 -6.50 -18.07
N VAL A 345 23.00 -5.51 -17.20
CA VAL A 345 22.16 -5.60 -15.99
C VAL A 345 20.70 -5.59 -16.45
N ILE A 346 20.03 -6.74 -16.38
CA ILE A 346 18.59 -6.84 -16.63
C ILE A 346 17.88 -6.30 -15.38
N HIS A 347 17.34 -5.10 -15.47
CA HIS A 347 16.46 -4.55 -14.45
C HIS A 347 15.04 -5.06 -14.67
N VAL A 348 14.62 -6.06 -13.89
CA VAL A 348 13.21 -6.47 -13.85
C VAL A 348 12.50 -5.63 -12.80
N VAL A 349 11.49 -4.88 -13.24
CA VAL A 349 10.58 -4.11 -12.40
C VAL A 349 9.25 -4.88 -12.34
N ALA A 350 8.89 -5.38 -11.17
CA ALA A 350 7.62 -6.09 -10.96
C ALA A 350 6.66 -5.20 -10.16
N ASP A 351 5.77 -4.47 -10.85
CA ASP A 351 4.67 -3.73 -10.23
C ASP A 351 3.46 -4.65 -10.01
N VAL A 352 3.18 -5.05 -8.77
CA VAL A 352 2.08 -5.98 -8.46
C VAL A 352 0.77 -5.32 -8.03
N ALA A 353 0.62 -4.00 -8.13
CA ALA A 353 -0.64 -3.40 -7.69
C ALA A 353 -1.17 -2.20 -8.51
N GLY A 354 -0.76 -2.03 -9.76
CA GLY A 354 -1.19 -0.86 -10.55
C GLY A 354 -1.51 -1.09 -12.03
N GLY A 355 -1.49 -2.33 -12.53
CA GLY A 355 -1.72 -2.56 -13.97
C GLY A 355 -0.71 -1.85 -14.89
N ALA A 356 0.43 -1.39 -14.35
CA ALA A 356 1.48 -0.77 -15.11
C ALA A 356 2.30 -1.87 -15.80
N THR A 357 2.09 -2.02 -17.11
CA THR A 357 2.96 -2.83 -17.97
C THR A 357 4.36 -2.24 -17.94
N ALA A 358 5.33 -3.02 -17.48
CA ALA A 358 6.73 -2.62 -17.38
C ALA A 358 7.26 -2.03 -18.69
N ALA A 359 7.93 -0.88 -18.59
CA ALA A 359 8.75 -0.34 -19.65
C ALA A 359 10.00 -1.21 -19.78
N ILE A 360 10.15 -1.89 -20.92
CA ILE A 360 11.36 -2.60 -21.27
C ILE A 360 12.43 -1.54 -21.56
N ALA A 361 13.22 -1.20 -20.54
CA ALA A 361 14.41 -0.35 -20.69
C ALA A 361 15.49 -1.13 -21.45
N GLY A 362 15.34 -1.19 -22.77
CA GLY A 362 16.26 -1.81 -23.72
C GLY A 362 16.45 -1.01 -25.01
N GLU A 363 16.01 0.25 -25.06
CA GLU A 363 16.03 1.04 -26.29
C GLU A 363 17.40 1.68 -26.61
N ALA A 364 18.30 1.80 -25.63
CA ALA A 364 19.58 2.51 -25.84
C ALA A 364 20.65 1.71 -26.61
N ALA A 365 20.53 0.38 -26.73
CA ALA A 365 21.51 -0.45 -27.45
C ALA A 365 21.05 -0.86 -28.87
N VAL A 366 19.80 -0.57 -29.25
CA VAL A 366 19.21 -1.00 -30.53
C VAL A 366 19.56 -0.03 -31.67
N SER A 367 19.91 1.21 -31.38
CA SER A 367 20.10 2.24 -32.42
C SER A 367 21.36 2.05 -33.26
N SER A 368 22.39 1.34 -32.78
CA SER A 368 23.63 1.13 -33.54
C SER A 368 23.63 -0.11 -34.45
N ALA A 369 22.64 -1.00 -34.34
CA ALA A 369 22.55 -2.26 -35.10
C ALA A 369 21.34 -2.36 -36.05
N ALA A 370 20.52 -1.30 -36.13
CA ALA A 370 19.20 -1.29 -36.79
C ALA A 370 19.20 -1.49 -38.32
N GLY A 371 20.37 -1.69 -38.96
CA GLY A 371 20.48 -1.92 -40.41
C GLY A 371 20.55 -3.39 -40.85
N SER A 372 20.69 -4.36 -39.94
CA SER A 372 20.95 -5.76 -40.31
C SER A 372 20.03 -6.76 -39.60
N GLY A 373 19.63 -7.83 -40.30
CA GLY A 373 18.81 -8.92 -39.75
C GLY A 373 19.41 -9.63 -38.52
N VAL A 374 20.72 -9.46 -38.29
CA VAL A 374 21.46 -10.03 -37.14
C VAL A 374 21.11 -9.31 -35.83
N GLY A 375 21.03 -7.98 -35.83
CA GLY A 375 20.70 -7.20 -34.63
C GLY A 375 19.27 -7.46 -34.13
N MET A 376 18.33 -7.68 -35.04
CA MET A 376 16.94 -8.02 -34.70
C MET A 376 16.80 -9.40 -34.03
N LEU A 377 17.63 -10.37 -34.40
CA LEU A 377 17.63 -11.71 -33.80
C LEU A 377 18.25 -11.71 -32.40
N GLN A 378 19.35 -10.99 -32.23
CA GLN A 378 19.96 -10.79 -30.91
C GLN A 378 18.97 -10.12 -29.95
N ALA A 379 18.26 -9.08 -30.41
CA ALA A 379 17.22 -8.43 -29.61
C ALA A 379 16.07 -9.38 -29.24
N TRP A 380 15.66 -10.27 -30.16
CA TRP A 380 14.63 -11.28 -29.88
C TRP A 380 15.11 -12.35 -28.87
N PHE A 381 16.36 -12.80 -28.97
CA PHE A 381 16.89 -13.77 -28.01
C PHE A 381 17.00 -13.15 -26.60
N HIS A 382 17.45 -11.90 -26.51
CA HIS A 382 17.44 -11.16 -25.25
C HIS A 382 16.03 -10.95 -24.72
N SER A 383 15.03 -10.69 -25.58
CA SER A 383 13.65 -10.57 -25.14
C SER A 383 13.08 -11.89 -24.62
N LEU A 384 13.50 -13.03 -25.18
CA LEU A 384 13.14 -14.35 -24.68
C LEU A 384 13.75 -14.61 -23.30
N GLN A 385 15.05 -14.32 -23.12
CA GLN A 385 15.71 -14.39 -21.80
C GLN A 385 15.02 -13.50 -20.77
N ALA A 386 14.73 -12.24 -21.14
CA ALA A 386 14.03 -11.30 -20.28
C ALA A 386 12.62 -11.80 -19.93
N SER A 387 11.90 -12.42 -20.87
CA SER A 387 10.58 -12.99 -20.62
C SER A 387 10.62 -14.17 -19.64
N PHE A 388 11.65 -15.02 -19.71
CA PHE A 388 11.86 -16.11 -18.74
C PHE A 388 12.13 -15.55 -17.34
N THR A 389 13.10 -14.66 -17.24
CA THR A 389 13.48 -13.98 -15.99
C THR A 389 12.28 -13.24 -15.38
N GLN A 390 11.49 -12.55 -16.19
CA GLN A 390 10.27 -11.87 -15.75
C GLN A 390 9.24 -12.85 -15.20
N ARG A 391 8.97 -13.96 -15.89
CA ARG A 391 8.05 -15.01 -15.42
C ARG A 391 8.46 -15.55 -14.05
N ARG A 392 9.75 -15.83 -13.88
CA ARG A 392 10.32 -16.34 -12.63
C ARG A 392 10.29 -15.32 -11.49
N ALA A 393 10.63 -14.06 -11.77
CA ALA A 393 10.51 -12.98 -10.79
C ALA A 393 9.05 -12.74 -10.38
N SER A 394 8.10 -12.72 -11.34
CA SER A 394 6.67 -12.58 -11.07
C SER A 394 6.11 -13.72 -10.23
N TRP A 395 6.60 -14.95 -10.42
CA TRP A 395 6.25 -16.09 -9.57
C TRP A 395 6.66 -15.83 -8.11
N LEU A 396 7.90 -15.40 -7.86
CA LEU A 396 8.38 -15.07 -6.52
C LEU A 396 7.54 -13.94 -5.89
N THR A 397 7.34 -12.84 -6.63
CA THR A 397 6.59 -11.70 -6.10
C THR A 397 5.14 -12.07 -5.77
N SER A 398 4.50 -12.89 -6.60
CA SER A 398 3.13 -13.36 -6.34
C SER A 398 3.07 -14.22 -5.07
N LEU A 399 4.07 -15.08 -4.85
CA LEU A 399 4.13 -15.94 -3.67
C LEU A 399 4.38 -15.12 -2.41
N ILE A 400 5.35 -14.19 -2.43
CA ILE A 400 5.60 -13.26 -1.32
C ILE A 400 4.35 -12.43 -1.01
N HIS A 401 3.67 -11.93 -2.05
CA HIS A 401 2.45 -11.16 -1.88
C HIS A 401 1.36 -11.99 -1.20
N ASN A 402 1.07 -13.19 -1.69
CA ASN A 402 -0.02 -14.01 -1.19
C ASN A 402 0.25 -14.59 0.21
N GLU A 403 1.50 -14.95 0.52
CA GLU A 403 1.82 -15.70 1.73
C GLU A 403 2.28 -14.79 2.88
N LEU A 404 3.10 -13.78 2.59
CA LEU A 404 3.66 -12.88 3.60
C LEU A 404 2.83 -11.58 3.74
N LEU A 405 2.63 -10.87 2.63
CA LEU A 405 2.08 -9.51 2.69
C LEU A 405 0.55 -9.47 2.73
N ARG A 406 -0.13 -10.44 2.10
CA ARG A 406 -1.60 -10.55 2.01
C ARG A 406 -2.23 -9.21 1.64
N ASP A 407 -3.16 -8.74 2.45
CA ASP A 407 -3.90 -7.50 2.24
C ASP A 407 -3.12 -6.24 2.62
N LEU A 408 -1.96 -6.36 3.30
CA LEU A 408 -1.20 -5.22 3.82
C LEU A 408 -0.91 -4.16 2.74
N PRO A 409 -0.44 -4.50 1.53
CA PRO A 409 -0.17 -3.49 0.49
C PRO A 409 -1.44 -2.79 0.01
N ALA A 410 -2.57 -3.51 -0.06
CA ALA A 410 -3.85 -2.95 -0.49
C ALA A 410 -4.43 -2.03 0.59
N GLU A 411 -4.35 -2.43 1.86
CA GLU A 411 -4.75 -1.63 3.01
C GLU A 411 -3.91 -0.36 3.18
N LEU A 412 -2.59 -0.46 3.01
CA LEU A 412 -1.71 0.72 3.08
C LEU A 412 -2.05 1.72 1.98
N ARG A 413 -2.39 1.25 0.77
CA ARG A 413 -2.82 2.11 -0.34
C ARG A 413 -4.19 2.72 -0.13
N SER A 414 -5.15 1.96 0.40
CA SER A 414 -6.48 2.50 0.68
C SER A 414 -6.40 3.54 1.80
N ALA A 415 -5.60 3.29 2.84
CA ALA A 415 -5.36 4.25 3.91
C ALA A 415 -4.58 5.49 3.44
N ALA A 416 -3.61 5.31 2.53
CA ALA A 416 -2.85 6.41 1.94
C ALA A 416 -3.71 7.35 1.06
N THR A 417 -4.77 6.83 0.45
CA THR A 417 -5.66 7.61 -0.43
C THR A 417 -6.91 8.15 0.29
N LEU A 418 -7.02 7.93 1.60
CA LEU A 418 -8.20 8.28 2.38
C LEU A 418 -8.49 9.79 2.37
N SER A 419 -7.44 10.62 2.44
CA SER A 419 -7.54 12.09 2.35
C SER A 419 -8.10 12.61 1.02
N ASN A 420 -8.07 11.78 -0.03
CA ASN A 420 -8.60 12.08 -1.38
C ASN A 420 -9.89 11.31 -1.70
N SER A 421 -10.42 10.54 -0.74
CA SER A 421 -11.63 9.77 -0.95
C SER A 421 -12.87 10.67 -1.10
N ALA A 422 -13.86 10.22 -1.87
CA ALA A 422 -15.11 10.95 -2.07
C ALA A 422 -15.80 11.26 -0.73
N ALA A 423 -15.83 10.29 0.19
CA ALA A 423 -16.41 10.46 1.52
C ALA A 423 -15.68 11.54 2.34
N PHE A 424 -14.34 11.59 2.28
CA PHE A 424 -13.57 12.64 2.96
C PHE A 424 -13.91 14.03 2.40
N LEU A 425 -13.95 14.17 1.08
CA LEU A 425 -14.27 15.43 0.41
C LEU A 425 -15.71 15.88 0.68
N GLU A 426 -16.65 14.94 0.75
CA GLU A 426 -18.04 15.19 1.10
C GLU A 426 -18.18 15.73 2.53
N VAL A 427 -17.55 15.08 3.51
CA VAL A 427 -17.55 15.57 4.90
C VAL A 427 -16.89 16.96 4.97
N GLN A 428 -15.78 17.18 4.27
CA GLN A 428 -15.14 18.49 4.23
C GLN A 428 -16.08 19.58 3.66
N LYS A 429 -16.84 19.25 2.61
CA LYS A 429 -17.83 20.16 2.03
C LYS A 429 -18.97 20.45 3.00
N CYS A 430 -19.53 19.43 3.63
CA CYS A 430 -20.60 19.61 4.63
C CYS A 430 -20.14 20.47 5.81
N VAL A 431 -18.91 20.30 6.27
CA VAL A 431 -18.33 21.14 7.34
C VAL A 431 -18.21 22.60 6.90
N ALA A 432 -17.76 22.87 5.67
CA ALA A 432 -17.69 24.23 5.14
C ALA A 432 -19.08 24.89 5.01
N GLU A 433 -20.09 24.12 4.61
CA GLU A 433 -21.49 24.59 4.59
C GLU A 433 -22.00 24.92 6.00
N LEU A 434 -21.68 24.07 6.99
CA LEU A 434 -22.04 24.29 8.40
C LEU A 434 -21.32 25.51 9.02
N GLU A 435 -20.06 25.74 8.67
CA GLU A 435 -19.31 26.95 9.07
C GLU A 435 -19.98 28.22 8.53
N GLY A 436 -20.46 28.19 7.28
CA GLY A 436 -21.21 29.30 6.68
C GLY A 436 -22.51 29.63 7.42
N ILE A 437 -23.21 28.61 7.91
CA ILE A 437 -24.45 28.75 8.71
C ILE A 437 -24.13 29.26 10.13
N GLY A 438 -23.06 28.74 10.74
CA GLY A 438 -22.62 29.14 12.08
C GLY A 438 -22.23 30.62 12.18
N LEU A 439 -21.57 31.15 11.15
CA LEU A 439 -21.17 32.56 11.06
C LEU A 439 -22.37 33.50 10.86
N THR A 440 -23.38 33.11 10.09
CA THR A 440 -24.60 33.92 9.90
C THR A 440 -25.48 33.96 11.14
N SER A 441 -25.49 32.91 11.97
CA SER A 441 -26.21 32.91 13.24
C SER A 441 -25.52 33.74 14.33
N ALA A 442 -24.19 33.89 14.28
CA ALA A 442 -23.44 34.69 15.25
C ALA A 442 -23.49 36.21 14.96
N TYR A 443 -23.84 36.60 13.75
CA TYR A 443 -23.98 38.02 13.35
C TYR A 443 -25.40 38.57 13.61
N ASN A 444 -26.39 37.69 13.78
CA ASN A 444 -27.80 38.03 13.97
C ASN A 444 -28.30 37.84 15.42
N ALA A 445 -27.43 37.37 16.32
CA ALA A 445 -27.65 37.31 17.76
C ALA A 445 -26.74 38.35 18.43
#